data_AF-A0A959TBA5-F1
#
_entry.id   AF-A0A959TBA5-F1
#
_cell.length_a   1.000
_cell.length_b   1.000
_cell.length_c   1.000
_cell.angle_alpha   90.00
_cell.angle_beta   90.00
_cell.angle_gamma   90.00
#
_symmetry.space_group_name_H-M   'P 1'
#
loop_
_entity.id
_entity.type
_entity.pdbx_description
1 polymer ?
#
loop_
_entity_poly.entity_id
_entity_poly.type
_entity_poly.pdbx_seq_one_letter_code
_entity_poly.pdbx_strand_id
1 'polypeptide(L)' 'NMGATYTPTPAEIASGSVTLTLTTTGNGGCVAATDQVQLTFTPAPVANAGPDLSVCSNNANVTLAGAVTGATGGVWSG' A
#
# COMPACT_ATOMS: atom_id res chain seq x y z
N ASN A 1 -22.86 -7.68 -20.34
CA ASN A 1 -21.72 -8.10 -19.50
C ASN A 1 -20.65 -7.02 -19.64
N MET A 2 -20.49 -6.16 -18.64
CA MET A 2 -19.50 -5.07 -18.64
C MET A 2 -18.30 -5.51 -17.80
N GLY A 3 -17.45 -6.36 -18.38
CA GLY A 3 -16.16 -6.70 -17.78
C GLY A 3 -15.09 -5.73 -18.27
N ALA A 4 -14.39 -5.07 -17.36
CA ALA A 4 -13.21 -4.26 -17.67
C ALA A 4 -12.08 -4.68 -16.74
N THR A 5 -10.90 -4.93 -17.32
CA THR A 5 -9.67 -5.14 -16.55
C THR A 5 -9.02 -3.78 -16.32
N TYR A 6 -8.78 -3.43 -15.06
CA TYR A 6 -8.08 -2.21 -14.68
C TYR A 6 -6.66 -2.54 -14.22
N THR A 7 -5.67 -1.85 -14.80
CA THR A 7 -4.26 -1.91 -14.40
C THR A 7 -3.83 -0.51 -14.00
N PRO A 8 -3.55 -0.25 -12.71
CA PRO A 8 -3.16 1.08 -12.26
C PRO A 8 -1.78 1.48 -12.78
N THR A 9 -1.62 2.77 -13.02
CA THR A 9 -0.33 3.40 -13.36
C THR A 9 0.53 3.61 -12.11
N PRO A 10 1.86 3.74 -12.26
CA PRO A 10 2.73 4.09 -11.14
C PRO A 10 2.34 5.39 -10.43
N ALA A 11 1.76 6.36 -11.14
CA ALA A 11 1.30 7.62 -10.57
C ALA A 11 0.08 7.44 -9.66
N GLU A 12 -0.88 6.60 -10.05
CA GLU A 12 -2.06 6.27 -9.23
C GLU A 12 -1.68 5.47 -7.98
N ILE A 13 -0.70 4.57 -8.11
CA ILE A 13 -0.14 3.86 -6.94
C ILE A 13 0.53 4.86 -5.99
N ALA A 14 1.29 5.82 -6.53
CA ALA A 14 1.94 6.86 -5.74
C ALA A 14 0.95 7.85 -5.10
N SER A 15 -0.20 8.12 -5.70
CA SER A 15 -1.26 8.95 -5.12
C SER A 15 -2.05 8.24 -4.01
N GLY A 16 -1.85 6.94 -3.82
CA GLY A 16 -2.43 6.16 -2.72
C GLY A 16 -3.91 5.79 -2.91
N SER A 17 -4.60 6.32 -3.91
CA SER A 17 -5.97 5.90 -4.26
C SER A 17 -6.36 6.31 -5.68
N VAL A 18 -7.38 5.63 -6.20
CA VAL A 18 -8.05 5.94 -7.48
C VAL A 18 -9.55 5.62 -7.36
N THR A 19 -10.40 6.46 -7.96
CA THR A 19 -11.85 6.19 -8.05
C THR A 19 -12.20 5.78 -9.47
N LEU A 20 -12.69 4.56 -9.64
CA LEU A 20 -13.23 4.07 -10.90
C LEU A 20 -14.73 4.37 -10.94
N THR A 21 -15.19 4.92 -12.06
CA THR A 21 -16.62 5.20 -12.31
C THR A 21 -17.10 4.34 -13.46
N LEU A 22 -18.18 3.58 -13.23
CA LEU A 22 -18.86 2.80 -14.24
C LEU A 22 -20.18 3.49 -14.58
N THR A 23 -20.40 3.80 -15.86
CA THR A 23 -21.68 4.32 -16.35
C THR A 23 -22.28 3.31 -17.34
N THR A 24 -23.56 2.97 -17.16
CA THR A 24 -24.24 2.03 -18.04
C THR A 24 -24.44 2.63 -19.43
N THR A 25 -24.21 1.84 -20.47
CA THR A 25 -24.43 2.24 -21.88
C THR A 25 -25.49 1.36 -22.54
N GLY A 26 -26.12 1.86 -23.61
CA GLY A 26 -27.17 1.10 -24.32
C GLY A 26 -28.51 1.05 -23.59
N ASN A 27 -28.85 2.09 -22.82
CA ASN A 27 -30.00 2.08 -21.92
C ASN A 27 -31.38 2.25 -22.61
N GLY A 28 -31.44 2.32 -23.95
CA GLY A 28 -32.69 2.57 -24.67
C GLY A 28 -33.37 3.86 -24.21
N GLY A 29 -34.58 3.75 -23.67
CA GLY A 29 -35.33 4.86 -23.07
C GLY A 29 -35.07 5.11 -21.58
N CYS A 30 -34.23 4.30 -20.92
CA CYS A 30 -33.88 4.47 -19.51
C CYS A 30 -32.72 5.45 -19.33
N VAL A 31 -32.70 6.11 -18.16
CA VAL A 31 -31.58 6.97 -17.74
C VAL A 31 -30.36 6.09 -17.47
N ALA A 32 -29.16 6.57 -17.84
CA ALA A 32 -27.93 5.89 -17.50
C ALA A 32 -27.72 5.85 -15.98
N ALA A 33 -27.39 4.67 -15.46
CA ALA A 33 -26.98 4.50 -14.08
C ALA A 33 -25.47 4.65 -13.97
N THR A 34 -25.00 5.19 -12.84
CA THR A 34 -23.57 5.34 -12.55
C THR A 34 -23.28 4.71 -11.20
N ASP A 35 -22.15 4.01 -11.11
CA ASP A 35 -21.60 3.46 -9.87
C ASP A 35 -20.12 3.79 -9.74
N GLN A 36 -19.61 3.85 -8.52
CA GLN A 36 -18.21 4.21 -8.23
C GLN A 36 -17.58 3.23 -7.25
N VAL A 37 -16.32 2.87 -7.53
CA VAL A 37 -15.47 2.06 -6.65
C VAL A 37 -14.18 2.83 -6.38
N GLN A 38 -13.88 3.01 -5.10
CA GLN A 38 -12.60 3.57 -4.66
C GLN A 38 -11.61 2.44 -4.36
N LEU A 39 -10.48 2.44 -5.04
CA LEU A 39 -9.35 1.57 -4.75
C LEU A 39 -8.29 2.35 -3.98
N THR A 40 -7.76 1.74 -2.92
CA THR A 40 -6.73 2.34 -2.07
C THR A 40 -5.45 1.52 -2.19
N PHE A 41 -4.32 2.19 -2.40
CA PHE A 41 -2.99 1.57 -2.49
C PHE A 41 -2.22 1.86 -1.20
N THR A 42 -1.95 0.82 -0.42
CA THR A 42 -1.11 0.93 0.77
C THR A 42 0.36 0.76 0.39
N PRO A 43 1.25 1.70 0.76
CA PRO A 43 2.69 1.54 0.56
C PRO A 43 3.20 0.27 1.24
N ALA A 44 4.25 -0.33 0.67
CA ALA A 44 4.96 -1.42 1.33
C ALA A 44 5.62 -0.91 2.63
N PRO A 45 5.67 -1.73 3.69
CA PRO A 45 6.39 -1.36 4.90
C PRO A 45 7.91 -1.33 4.66
N VAL A 46 8.59 -0.44 5.39
CA VAL A 46 10.05 -0.34 5.38
C VAL A 46 10.58 -0.67 6.76
N ALA A 47 11.48 -1.64 6.86
CA ALA A 47 12.19 -1.99 8.09
C ALA A 47 13.63 -1.48 8.03
N ASN A 48 14.03 -0.65 8.99
CA ASN A 48 15.38 -0.12 9.13
C ASN A 48 15.90 -0.44 10.53
N ALA A 49 16.97 -1.24 10.64
CA ALA A 49 17.54 -1.65 11.93
C ALA A 49 18.31 -0.53 12.66
N GLY A 50 18.53 0.61 11.99
CA GLY A 50 19.42 1.67 12.43
C GLY A 50 20.86 1.45 11.93
N PRO A 51 21.81 2.28 12.39
CA PRO A 51 23.23 2.14 12.06
C PRO A 51 23.84 0.85 12.59
N ASP A 52 24.98 0.44 12.00
CA ASP A 52 25.76 -0.69 12.49
C ASP A 52 26.27 -0.44 13.92
N LEU A 53 26.22 -1.48 14.75
CA LEU A 53 26.66 -1.45 16.14
C LEU A 53 27.79 -2.45 16.35
N SER A 54 28.85 -2.03 17.04
CA SER A 54 29.97 -2.88 17.42
C SER A 54 29.90 -3.18 18.91
N VAL A 55 29.94 -4.47 19.26
CA VAL A 55 29.92 -4.94 20.66
C VAL A 55 31.03 -5.92 20.94
N CYS A 56 31.51 -5.89 22.18
CA CYS A 56 32.50 -6.83 22.67
C CYS A 56 31.84 -8.21 22.87
N SER A 57 32.58 -9.28 22.59
CA SER A 57 32.10 -10.66 22.74
C SER A 57 31.66 -11.03 24.17
N ASN A 58 32.20 -10.36 25.19
CA ASN A 58 31.80 -10.52 26.59
C ASN A 58 30.60 -9.65 27.00
N ASN A 59 30.08 -8.80 26.13
CA ASN A 59 28.90 -7.98 26.36
C ASN A 59 28.12 -7.75 25.05
N ALA A 60 27.52 -8.83 24.54
CA ALA A 60 26.88 -8.88 23.23
C ALA A 60 25.42 -8.38 23.20
N ASN A 61 24.90 -7.89 24.33
CA ASN A 61 23.53 -7.36 24.39
C ASN A 61 23.46 -5.96 23.75
N VAL A 62 22.57 -5.80 22.79
CA VAL A 62 22.40 -4.58 22.00
C VAL A 62 20.93 -4.23 21.90
N THR A 63 20.61 -2.96 22.14
CA THR A 63 19.29 -2.40 21.83
C THR A 63 19.34 -1.78 20.44
N LEU A 64 18.56 -2.32 19.50
CA LEU A 64 18.39 -1.70 18.18
C LEU A 64 17.44 -0.50 18.30
N ALA A 65 17.88 0.65 17.78
CA ALA A 65 17.01 1.81 17.55
C ALA A 65 16.34 1.72 16.18
N GLY A 66 15.78 0.53 15.87
CA GLY A 66 15.16 0.26 14.58
C GLY A 66 13.81 0.95 14.43
N ALA A 67 13.44 1.27 13.19
CA ALA A 67 12.16 1.86 12.82
C ALA A 67 11.46 1.01 11.76
N VAL A 68 10.13 0.87 11.92
CA VAL A 68 9.24 0.34 10.89
C VAL A 68 8.30 1.45 10.44
N THR A 69 8.26 1.75 9.16
CA THR A 69 7.34 2.72 8.57
C THR A 69 6.39 2.04 7.59
N GLY A 70 5.21 2.61 7.33
CA GLY A 70 4.21 2.02 6.42
C GLY A 70 3.47 0.79 6.98
N ALA A 71 3.65 0.45 8.25
CA ALA A 71 2.91 -0.59 8.96
C ALA A 71 2.73 -0.22 10.45
N THR A 72 1.89 -0.96 11.15
CA THR A 72 1.61 -0.80 12.58
C THR A 72 2.80 -1.19 13.48
N GLY A 73 3.81 -1.89 12.95
CA GLY A 73 5.02 -2.28 13.67
C GLY A 73 5.75 -3.46 13.04
N GLY A 74 6.79 -3.96 13.72
CA GLY A 74 7.53 -5.17 13.35
C GLY A 74 8.19 -5.82 14.57
N VAL A 75 8.53 -7.10 14.45
CA VAL A 75 9.23 -7.88 15.48
C VAL A 75 10.68 -8.08 15.05
N TRP A 76 11.62 -7.70 15.91
CA TRP A 76 13.05 -7.90 15.68
C TRP A 76 13.51 -9.21 16.34
N SER A 77 14.26 -10.03 15.61
CA SER A 77 14.94 -11.24 16.11
C SER A 77 16.34 -11.30 15.53
N GLY A 78 17.33 -11.71 16.32
CA GLY A 78 18.74 -11.84 15.94
C GLY A 78 19.44 -12.92 16.75
#